data_AF-A0A7S0LFB2-F1
#
_entry.id   AF-A0A7S0LFB2-F1
#
_cell.length_a   1.000
_cell.length_b   1.000
_cell.length_c   1.000
_cell.angle_alpha   90.00
_cell.angle_beta   90.00
_cell.angle_gamma   90.00
#
_symmetry.space_group_name_H-M   'P 1'
#
loop_
_entity.id
_entity.type
_entity.pdbx_description
1 polymer ?
#
loop_
_entity_poly.entity_id
_entity_poly.type
_entity_poly.pdbx_seq_one_letter_code
_entity_poly.pdbx_strand_id
1 'polypeptide(L)'
;FPKLLAPKAPVGFTDFERWFSFSPVKNAISEAVAAHAKGVYAASPGAGEEAVYAANAKLLRLTGALIDDAEPPTEFLGLPLALKPAIALSPRFALTVDEIFTRLPGGEAVSISSRSSLVLDGDVELHSLSLDGALVIRAGPGVRISVRDCKVVNAGWDFSAIEGDACAADVPEAIAIRGYVVKRLETKEVVVTSPGEYELSADGALAKL
;
A
#
# COMPACT_ATOMS: atom_id res chain seq x y z
N PHE A 1 19.24 23.22 16.47
CA PHE A 1 20.50 22.88 15.75
C PHE A 1 21.43 22.17 16.71
N PRO A 2 21.98 20.98 16.40
CA PRO A 2 22.93 20.29 17.27
C PRO A 2 24.12 21.15 17.70
N LYS A 3 24.53 22.10 16.85
CA LYS A 3 25.58 23.10 17.12
C LYS A 3 25.25 24.11 18.24
N LEU A 4 24.01 24.19 18.69
CA LEU A 4 23.57 25.08 19.78
C LEU A 4 23.51 24.36 21.13
N LEU A 5 23.80 23.06 21.16
CA LEU A 5 23.76 22.27 22.38
C LEU A 5 24.98 22.58 23.25
N ALA A 6 24.78 22.57 24.58
CA ALA A 6 25.87 22.76 25.52
C ALA A 6 26.95 21.67 25.34
N PRO A 7 28.23 21.92 25.68
CA PRO A 7 29.32 20.96 25.47
C PRO A 7 29.12 19.57 26.11
N LYS A 8 28.24 19.46 27.10
CA LYS A 8 27.92 18.20 27.81
C LYS A 8 26.53 17.65 27.48
N ALA A 9 25.84 18.22 26.49
CA ALA A 9 24.54 17.72 26.08
C ALA A 9 24.70 16.32 25.45
N PRO A 10 23.90 15.32 25.84
CA PRO A 10 23.92 14.02 25.19
C PRO A 10 23.40 14.15 23.76
N VAL A 11 24.18 13.67 22.79
CA VAL A 11 23.81 13.62 21.37
C VAL A 11 24.07 12.20 20.88
N GLY A 12 23.09 11.62 20.20
CA GLY A 12 23.17 10.28 19.65
C GLY A 12 22.47 10.19 18.30
N PHE A 13 22.58 9.02 17.69
CA PHE A 13 21.96 8.68 16.42
C PHE A 13 21.24 7.34 16.57
N THR A 14 20.10 7.21 15.92
CA THR A 14 19.40 5.93 15.77
C THR A 14 19.35 5.63 14.29
N ASP A 15 19.80 4.44 13.92
CA ASP A 15 19.76 3.96 12.55
C ASP A 15 18.51 3.11 12.32
N PHE A 16 17.89 3.27 11.16
CA PHE A 16 16.69 2.56 10.75
C PHE A 16 16.87 2.05 9.34
N GLU A 17 16.28 0.89 9.04
CA GLU A 17 16.23 0.42 7.66
C GLU A 17 15.45 1.42 6.79
N ARG A 18 15.99 1.70 5.58
CA ARG A 18 15.43 2.70 4.66
C ARG A 18 13.96 2.45 4.33
N TRP A 19 13.58 1.19 4.08
CA TRP A 19 12.23 0.82 3.63
C TRP A 19 11.14 1.28 4.60
N PHE A 20 11.45 1.38 5.90
CA PHE A 20 10.52 1.74 6.96
C PHE A 20 10.55 3.25 7.29
N SER A 21 11.65 3.93 6.99
CA SER A 21 11.95 5.24 7.60
C SER A 21 12.25 6.36 6.60
N PHE A 22 12.62 6.05 5.34
CA PHE A 22 13.10 7.08 4.42
C PHE A 22 12.78 6.77 2.94
N SER A 23 11.66 7.32 2.48
CA SER A 23 11.17 7.23 1.10
C SER A 23 10.74 8.61 0.57
N PRO A 24 11.66 9.59 0.47
CA PRO A 24 11.31 10.93 0.03
C PRO A 24 10.82 10.96 -1.41
N VAL A 25 9.91 11.88 -1.71
CA VAL A 25 9.53 12.28 -3.07
C VAL A 25 10.03 13.70 -3.27
N LYS A 26 11.14 13.86 -4.00
CA LYS A 26 11.84 15.15 -4.13
C LYS A 26 12.52 15.39 -5.47
N ASN A 27 12.79 14.34 -6.24
CA ASN A 27 13.52 14.45 -7.49
C ASN A 27 12.54 14.63 -8.65
N ALA A 28 12.91 15.46 -9.62
CA ALA A 28 12.29 15.44 -10.93
C ALA A 28 12.61 14.10 -11.64
N ILE A 29 11.82 13.73 -12.65
CA ILE A 29 11.96 12.43 -13.34
C ILE A 29 13.35 12.21 -13.93
N SER A 30 13.91 13.21 -14.61
CA SER A 30 15.26 13.11 -15.20
C SER A 30 16.35 12.85 -14.14
N GLU A 31 16.26 13.50 -12.99
CA GLU A 31 17.17 13.31 -11.86
C GLU A 31 16.95 11.95 -11.19
N ALA A 32 15.70 11.51 -11.08
CA ALA A 32 15.33 10.23 -10.52
C ALA A 32 15.87 9.06 -11.36
N VAL A 33 15.76 9.15 -12.69
CA VAL A 33 16.36 8.18 -13.63
C VAL A 33 17.88 8.17 -13.48
N ALA A 34 18.52 9.34 -13.42
CA ALA A 34 19.97 9.43 -13.22
C ALA A 34 20.44 8.89 -11.85
N ALA A 35 19.62 9.04 -10.79
CA ALA A 35 19.88 8.47 -9.48
C ALA A 35 19.75 6.94 -9.50
N HIS A 36 18.67 6.43 -10.10
CA HIS A 36 18.44 4.99 -10.26
C HIS A 36 19.58 4.30 -11.01
N ALA A 37 20.04 4.89 -12.12
CA ALA A 37 21.16 4.38 -12.90
C ALA A 37 22.48 4.26 -12.10
N LYS A 38 22.62 5.01 -11.01
CA LYS A 38 23.77 4.95 -10.08
C LYS A 38 23.54 4.00 -8.89
N GLY A 39 22.43 3.25 -8.89
CA GLY A 39 22.03 2.41 -7.75
C GLY A 39 21.54 3.19 -6.54
N VAL A 40 21.17 4.46 -6.70
CA VAL A 40 20.62 5.31 -5.63
C VAL A 40 19.10 5.31 -5.71
N TYR A 41 18.43 5.39 -4.56
CA TYR A 41 16.98 5.52 -4.51
C TYR A 41 16.50 6.72 -5.36
N ALA A 42 15.59 6.45 -6.28
CA ALA A 42 15.18 7.41 -7.31
C ALA A 42 14.48 8.65 -6.74
N ALA A 43 13.78 8.51 -5.61
CA ALA A 43 13.04 9.59 -4.94
C ALA A 43 12.08 10.37 -5.84
N SER A 44 11.52 9.69 -6.85
CA SER A 44 10.41 10.18 -7.69
C SER A 44 9.06 9.87 -7.04
N PRO A 45 7.95 10.46 -7.54
CA PRO A 45 6.61 10.14 -7.08
C PRO A 45 6.26 8.65 -7.21
N GLY A 46 6.57 8.02 -8.34
CA GLY A 46 6.33 6.59 -8.55
C GLY A 46 7.15 5.69 -7.61
N ALA A 47 8.42 6.02 -7.38
CA ALA A 47 9.27 5.29 -6.42
C ALA A 47 8.79 5.46 -4.97
N GLY A 48 8.23 6.62 -4.63
CA GLY A 48 7.60 6.85 -3.33
C GLY A 48 6.37 5.98 -3.13
N GLU A 49 5.50 5.88 -4.14
CA GLU A 49 4.30 5.04 -4.10
C GLU A 49 4.67 3.54 -3.99
N GLU A 50 5.62 3.07 -4.81
CA GLU A 50 6.21 1.73 -4.71
C GLU A 50 6.73 1.44 -3.30
N ALA A 51 7.50 2.37 -2.71
CA ALA A 51 8.07 2.18 -1.39
C ALA A 51 7.00 2.04 -0.29
N VAL A 52 5.88 2.74 -0.42
CA VAL A 52 4.74 2.61 0.52
C VAL A 52 4.08 1.23 0.37
N TYR A 53 3.81 0.78 -0.87
CA TYR A 53 3.23 -0.55 -1.09
C TYR A 53 4.15 -1.67 -0.59
N ALA A 54 5.45 -1.59 -0.88
CA ALA A 54 6.43 -2.54 -0.41
C ALA A 54 6.57 -2.55 1.12
N ALA A 55 6.52 -1.36 1.77
CA ALA A 55 6.55 -1.26 3.22
C ALA A 55 5.31 -1.89 3.86
N ASN A 56 4.12 -1.63 3.33
CA ASN A 56 2.88 -2.23 3.81
C ASN A 56 2.88 -3.75 3.61
N ALA A 57 3.30 -4.24 2.44
CA ALA A 57 3.47 -5.67 2.19
C ALA A 57 4.42 -6.32 3.21
N LYS A 58 5.57 -5.68 3.48
CA LYS A 58 6.54 -6.18 4.46
C LYS A 58 5.95 -6.18 5.87
N LEU A 59 5.22 -5.14 6.28
CA LEU A 59 4.55 -5.08 7.58
C LEU A 59 3.51 -6.18 7.74
N LEU A 60 2.70 -6.47 6.72
CA LEU A 60 1.74 -7.58 6.76
C LEU A 60 2.45 -8.94 6.83
N ARG A 61 3.57 -9.13 6.12
CA ARG A 61 4.37 -10.37 6.25
C ARG A 61 4.90 -10.59 7.66
N LEU A 62 5.20 -9.53 8.41
CA LEU A 62 5.65 -9.66 9.81
C LEU A 62 4.58 -10.28 10.72
N THR A 63 3.30 -10.21 10.37
CA THR A 63 2.21 -10.86 11.12
C THR A 63 2.05 -12.34 10.77
N GLY A 64 2.84 -12.86 9.83
CA GLY A 64 2.72 -14.22 9.30
C GLY A 64 1.85 -14.34 8.04
N ALA A 65 1.31 -13.23 7.52
CA ALA A 65 0.52 -13.24 6.28
C ALA A 65 1.36 -13.65 5.06
N LEU A 66 0.75 -14.42 4.16
CA LEU A 66 1.35 -14.91 2.93
C LEU A 66 1.14 -13.90 1.81
N ILE A 67 2.06 -12.94 1.71
CA ILE A 67 2.03 -11.92 0.65
C ILE A 67 3.06 -12.31 -0.41
N ASP A 68 2.61 -12.63 -1.62
CA ASP A 68 3.49 -12.98 -2.74
C ASP A 68 4.49 -11.86 -3.03
N ASP A 69 5.65 -12.24 -3.56
CA ASP A 69 6.64 -11.28 -4.02
C ASP A 69 6.11 -10.42 -5.17
N ALA A 70 6.68 -9.24 -5.31
CA ALA A 70 6.29 -8.31 -6.36
C ALA A 70 6.56 -8.93 -7.75
N GLU A 71 5.65 -8.66 -8.69
CA GLU A 71 5.89 -9.00 -10.10
C GLU A 71 7.11 -8.23 -10.63
N PRO A 72 7.76 -8.72 -11.71
CA PRO A 72 8.85 -8.00 -12.34
C PRO A 72 8.49 -6.53 -12.61
N PRO A 73 9.40 -5.58 -12.33
CA PRO A 73 9.11 -4.16 -12.51
C PRO A 73 8.66 -3.82 -13.94
N THR A 74 7.71 -2.89 -14.04
CA THR A 74 7.30 -2.30 -15.31
C THR A 74 7.90 -0.90 -15.44
N GLU A 75 8.28 -0.49 -16.65
CA GLU A 75 8.85 0.83 -16.88
C GLU A 75 7.77 1.92 -16.89
N PHE A 76 7.96 2.96 -16.08
CA PHE A 76 7.17 4.18 -16.10
C PHE A 76 8.11 5.39 -16.07
N LEU A 77 8.00 6.26 -17.08
CA LEU A 77 8.87 7.44 -17.20
C LEU A 77 10.38 7.10 -17.11
N GLY A 78 10.79 5.97 -17.68
CA GLY A 78 12.18 5.49 -17.64
C GLY A 78 12.63 4.91 -16.30
N LEU A 79 11.72 4.69 -15.35
CA LEU A 79 11.99 4.04 -14.07
C LEU A 79 11.34 2.64 -14.02
N PRO A 80 12.07 1.57 -13.67
CA PRO A 80 11.48 0.27 -13.40
C PRO A 80 10.81 0.29 -12.01
N LEU A 81 9.47 0.20 -11.97
CA LEU A 81 8.70 0.21 -10.72
C LEU A 81 7.94 -1.12 -10.51
N ALA A 82 8.05 -1.68 -9.31
CA ALA A 82 7.31 -2.87 -8.87
C ALA A 82 6.11 -2.47 -7.99
N LEU A 83 5.03 -2.02 -8.63
CA LEU A 83 3.88 -1.39 -7.95
C LEU A 83 2.88 -2.38 -7.33
N LYS A 84 3.06 -3.68 -7.55
CA LYS A 84 2.14 -4.73 -7.06
C LYS A 84 2.88 -5.78 -6.21
N PRO A 85 2.26 -6.36 -5.17
CA PRO A 85 0.88 -6.11 -4.71
C PRO A 85 0.69 -4.70 -4.13
N ALA A 86 -0.40 -4.03 -4.54
CA ALA A 86 -0.65 -2.63 -4.16
C ALA A 86 -1.47 -2.59 -2.85
N ILE A 87 -0.78 -2.47 -1.72
CA ILE A 87 -1.40 -2.51 -0.39
C ILE A 87 -1.41 -1.10 0.22
N ALA A 88 -2.59 -0.55 0.44
CA ALA A 88 -2.80 0.76 1.07
C ALA A 88 -3.50 0.62 2.43
N LEU A 89 -2.79 1.02 3.48
CA LEU A 89 -3.30 1.00 4.85
C LEU A 89 -3.57 2.44 5.30
N SER A 90 -4.82 2.73 5.66
CA SER A 90 -5.21 4.01 6.23
C SER A 90 -4.70 4.14 7.68
N PRO A 91 -4.38 5.36 8.16
CA PRO A 91 -4.16 5.61 9.58
C PRO A 91 -5.32 5.17 10.50
N ARG A 92 -6.54 5.06 9.97
CA ARG A 92 -7.70 4.56 10.73
C ARG A 92 -7.73 3.04 10.88
N PHE A 93 -6.95 2.32 10.06
CA PHE A 93 -6.76 0.89 10.19
C PHE A 93 -5.69 0.58 11.23
N ALA A 94 -4.49 1.15 11.06
CA ALA A 94 -3.39 1.03 12.01
C ALA A 94 -2.45 2.24 11.92
N LEU A 95 -2.03 2.77 13.06
CA LEU A 95 -0.98 3.79 13.20
C LEU A 95 0.36 3.17 13.64
N THR A 96 0.30 2.07 14.38
CA THR A 96 1.46 1.39 14.97
C THR A 96 1.64 -0.01 14.43
N VAL A 97 2.85 -0.56 14.54
CA VAL A 97 3.12 -1.96 14.18
C VAL A 97 2.27 -2.91 15.04
N ASP A 98 2.13 -2.64 16.35
CA ASP A 98 1.31 -3.45 17.26
C ASP A 98 -0.17 -3.48 16.84
N GLU A 99 -0.71 -2.37 16.34
CA GLU A 99 -2.06 -2.36 15.77
C GLU A 99 -2.14 -3.24 14.51
N ILE A 100 -1.14 -3.24 13.64
CA ILE A 100 -1.11 -4.16 12.48
C ILE A 100 -1.19 -5.62 12.95
N PHE A 101 -0.41 -6.01 13.98
CA PHE A 101 -0.50 -7.35 14.56
C PHE A 101 -1.88 -7.66 15.16
N THR A 102 -2.49 -6.69 15.82
CA THR A 102 -3.83 -6.84 16.42
C THR A 102 -4.92 -6.95 15.35
N ARG A 103 -4.77 -6.23 14.23
CA ARG A 103 -5.74 -6.20 13.11
C ARG A 103 -5.54 -7.33 12.10
N LEU A 104 -4.44 -8.08 12.14
CA LEU A 104 -4.23 -9.26 11.31
C LEU A 104 -3.94 -10.52 12.16
N PRO A 105 -4.90 -10.97 12.99
CA PRO A 105 -4.71 -12.16 13.82
C PRO A 105 -4.62 -13.46 13.01
N GLY A 106 -5.00 -13.45 11.73
CA GLY A 106 -5.08 -14.64 10.88
C GLY A 106 -3.73 -15.27 10.48
N GLY A 107 -2.63 -14.53 10.58
CA GLY A 107 -1.31 -15.01 10.13
C GLY A 107 -1.36 -15.62 8.73
N GLU A 108 -0.94 -16.88 8.61
CA GLU A 108 -0.87 -17.61 7.34
C GLU A 108 -2.23 -17.82 6.63
N ALA A 109 -3.35 -17.66 7.35
CA ALA A 109 -4.70 -17.73 6.79
C ALA A 109 -5.07 -16.48 5.95
N VAL A 110 -4.18 -15.48 5.93
CA VAL A 110 -4.29 -14.29 5.07
C VAL A 110 -3.27 -14.42 3.94
N SER A 111 -3.73 -14.59 2.70
CA SER A 111 -2.93 -14.66 1.49
C SER A 111 -3.32 -13.59 0.46
N ILE A 112 -2.32 -12.95 -0.14
CA ILE A 112 -2.47 -11.89 -1.14
C ILE A 112 -1.54 -12.17 -2.32
N SER A 113 -2.12 -12.35 -3.51
CA SER A 113 -1.36 -12.64 -4.72
C SER A 113 -0.53 -11.44 -5.21
N SER A 114 0.51 -11.71 -6.00
CA SER A 114 1.44 -10.69 -6.52
C SER A 114 0.75 -9.60 -7.34
N ARG A 115 -0.39 -9.91 -7.95
CA ARG A 115 -1.17 -9.00 -8.80
C ARG A 115 -2.22 -8.19 -8.05
N SER A 116 -2.41 -8.44 -6.77
CA SER A 116 -3.56 -7.94 -6.01
C SER A 116 -3.45 -6.47 -5.60
N SER A 117 -4.60 -5.88 -5.27
CA SER A 117 -4.72 -4.55 -4.68
C SER A 117 -5.61 -4.61 -3.44
N LEU A 118 -5.11 -4.14 -2.30
CA LEU A 118 -5.83 -4.16 -1.03
C LEU A 118 -5.87 -2.76 -0.42
N VAL A 119 -7.06 -2.30 -0.05
CA VAL A 119 -7.24 -1.05 0.70
C VAL A 119 -7.99 -1.35 2.00
N LEU A 120 -7.39 -0.98 3.13
CA LEU A 120 -7.99 -1.11 4.46
C LEU A 120 -8.13 0.26 5.13
N ASP A 121 -9.34 0.60 5.54
CA ASP A 121 -9.65 1.86 6.22
C ASP A 121 -10.68 1.67 7.34
N GLY A 122 -10.32 2.06 8.56
CA GLY A 122 -11.16 1.92 9.75
C GLY A 122 -10.93 0.62 10.53
N ASP A 123 -11.83 0.31 11.45
CA ASP A 123 -11.77 -0.86 12.33
C ASP A 123 -12.09 -2.15 11.55
N VAL A 124 -11.04 -2.76 11.01
CA VAL A 124 -11.10 -4.00 10.20
C VAL A 124 -10.13 -5.02 10.79
N GLU A 125 -10.56 -6.27 10.92
CA GLU A 125 -9.73 -7.38 11.38
C GLU A 125 -9.67 -8.50 10.33
N LEU A 126 -8.47 -8.95 9.97
CA LEU A 126 -8.25 -10.03 9.02
C LEU A 126 -7.95 -11.35 9.75
N HIS A 127 -8.95 -12.21 9.86
CA HIS A 127 -8.81 -13.55 10.45
C HIS A 127 -8.51 -14.60 9.37
N SER A 128 -9.14 -14.52 8.20
CA SER A 128 -8.73 -15.31 7.02
C SER A 128 -9.22 -14.66 5.72
N LEU A 129 -8.33 -14.59 4.73
CA LEU A 129 -8.53 -13.93 3.45
C LEU A 129 -7.69 -14.61 2.38
N SER A 130 -8.28 -14.95 1.23
CA SER A 130 -7.56 -15.28 0.00
C SER A 130 -7.90 -14.24 -1.06
N LEU A 131 -6.94 -13.39 -1.38
CA LEU A 131 -7.09 -12.30 -2.34
C LEU A 131 -6.28 -12.56 -3.60
N ASP A 132 -6.98 -12.66 -4.73
CA ASP A 132 -6.42 -12.65 -6.08
C ASP A 132 -7.19 -11.67 -6.98
N GLY A 133 -6.87 -10.38 -6.86
CA GLY A 133 -7.62 -9.29 -7.49
C GLY A 133 -7.62 -8.03 -6.62
N ALA A 134 -8.72 -7.28 -6.61
CA ALA A 134 -8.85 -6.04 -5.85
C ALA A 134 -9.95 -6.10 -4.78
N LEU A 135 -9.61 -5.71 -3.55
CA LEU A 135 -10.50 -5.62 -2.40
C LEU A 135 -10.31 -4.28 -1.67
N VAL A 136 -11.42 -3.59 -1.42
CA VAL A 136 -11.46 -2.33 -0.66
C VAL A 136 -12.42 -2.52 0.51
N ILE A 137 -11.94 -2.35 1.74
CA ILE A 137 -12.75 -2.40 2.95
C ILE A 137 -12.66 -1.06 3.68
N ARG A 138 -13.81 -0.42 3.90
CA ARG A 138 -13.95 0.85 4.62
C ARG A 138 -15.00 0.72 5.72
N ALA A 139 -14.55 0.72 6.96
CA ALA A 139 -15.38 0.82 8.15
C ALA A 139 -15.55 2.29 8.57
N GLY A 140 -16.79 2.76 8.65
CA GLY A 140 -17.16 4.07 9.18
C GLY A 140 -16.98 4.16 10.70
N PRO A 141 -17.23 5.32 11.31
CA PRO A 141 -17.19 5.48 12.75
C PRO A 141 -18.17 4.51 13.46
N GLY A 142 -17.71 3.82 14.50
CA GLY A 142 -18.52 2.86 15.25
C GLY A 142 -18.84 1.56 14.52
N VAL A 143 -18.18 1.30 13.39
CA VAL A 143 -18.28 0.05 12.62
C VAL A 143 -17.05 -0.79 12.87
N ARG A 144 -17.22 -2.08 13.13
CA ARG A 144 -16.15 -3.09 13.12
C ARG A 144 -16.44 -4.13 12.06
N ILE A 145 -15.44 -4.48 11.24
CA ILE A 145 -15.57 -5.51 10.20
C ILE A 145 -14.56 -6.62 10.47
N SER A 146 -15.04 -7.83 10.77
CA SER A 146 -14.22 -9.04 10.82
C SER A 146 -14.24 -9.75 9.47
N VAL A 147 -13.07 -10.06 8.90
CA VAL A 147 -12.94 -10.82 7.65
C VAL A 147 -12.61 -12.27 8.00
N ARG A 148 -13.53 -13.18 7.71
CA ARG A 148 -13.43 -14.62 8.00
C ARG A 148 -13.83 -15.44 6.79
N ASP A 149 -12.98 -16.39 6.42
CA ASP A 149 -13.14 -17.32 5.30
C ASP A 149 -13.51 -16.60 4.00
N CYS A 150 -12.92 -15.42 3.80
CA CYS A 150 -13.22 -14.58 2.66
C CYS A 150 -12.32 -14.95 1.48
N LYS A 151 -12.91 -15.24 0.32
CA LYS A 151 -12.20 -15.45 -0.93
C LYS A 151 -12.66 -14.41 -1.95
N VAL A 152 -11.70 -13.68 -2.51
CA VAL A 152 -11.95 -12.66 -3.54
C VAL A 152 -11.06 -12.95 -4.73
N VAL A 153 -11.68 -13.30 -5.86
CA VAL A 153 -11.02 -13.48 -7.15
C VAL A 153 -11.72 -12.59 -8.16
N ASN A 154 -11.01 -11.64 -8.77
CA ASN A 154 -11.57 -10.71 -9.73
C ASN A 154 -10.51 -10.13 -10.68
N ALA A 155 -10.92 -9.36 -11.70
CA ALA A 155 -9.98 -8.79 -12.68
C ALA A 155 -8.95 -7.81 -12.09
N GLY A 156 -9.18 -7.31 -10.87
CA GLY A 156 -8.25 -6.48 -10.12
C GLY A 156 -8.02 -5.11 -10.74
N TRP A 157 -6.89 -4.50 -10.36
CA TRP A 157 -6.46 -3.21 -10.88
C TRP A 157 -5.24 -3.37 -11.79
N ASP A 158 -5.16 -2.54 -12.82
CA ASP A 158 -4.02 -2.45 -13.71
C ASP A 158 -3.33 -1.10 -13.61
N PHE A 159 -2.01 -1.08 -13.72
CA PHE A 159 -1.19 0.13 -13.68
C PHE A 159 -0.65 0.33 -15.08
N SER A 160 -1.31 1.17 -15.86
CA SER A 160 -0.94 1.43 -17.25
C SER A 160 -0.14 2.73 -17.35
N ALA A 161 0.94 2.71 -18.14
CA ALA A 161 1.65 3.92 -18.51
C ALA A 161 0.71 4.91 -19.20
N ILE A 162 0.98 6.21 -19.03
CA ILE A 162 0.26 7.25 -19.76
C ILE A 162 0.75 7.19 -21.22
N GLU A 163 -0.16 6.98 -22.18
CA GLU A 163 0.19 6.82 -23.60
C GLU A 163 0.44 8.17 -24.30
N GLY A 164 1.55 8.23 -25.06
CA GLY A 164 1.85 9.31 -26.02
C GLY A 164 2.14 10.68 -25.42
N ASP A 165 2.37 11.65 -26.32
CA ASP A 165 2.42 13.09 -26.03
C ASP A 165 1.00 13.64 -25.72
N ALA A 166 0.11 12.78 -25.20
CA ALA A 166 -1.27 13.11 -24.86
C ALA A 166 -1.23 14.28 -23.89
N CYS A 167 -1.55 15.44 -24.46
CA CYS A 167 -1.17 16.75 -23.99
C CYS A 167 -1.23 16.86 -22.48
N ALA A 168 -0.09 17.21 -21.89
CA ALA A 168 0.12 17.53 -20.48
C ALA A 168 -0.86 18.57 -19.87
N ALA A 169 -1.88 19.02 -20.62
CA ALA A 169 -2.92 19.94 -20.19
C ALA A 169 -4.09 19.26 -19.47
N ASP A 170 -4.45 18.02 -19.81
CA ASP A 170 -5.68 17.37 -19.28
C ASP A 170 -5.41 16.29 -18.23
N VAL A 171 -4.16 15.84 -18.10
CA VAL A 171 -3.76 14.88 -17.06
C VAL A 171 -3.42 15.67 -15.79
N PRO A 172 -4.07 15.39 -14.65
CA PRO A 172 -3.72 16.04 -13.39
C PRO A 172 -2.23 15.89 -13.10
N GLU A 173 -1.58 16.96 -12.63
CA GLU A 173 -0.14 16.97 -12.39
C GLU A 173 0.32 15.78 -11.53
N ALA A 174 -0.45 15.43 -10.50
CA ALA A 174 -0.18 14.27 -9.63
C ALA A 174 -0.12 12.92 -10.37
N ILE A 175 -0.80 12.77 -11.51
CA ILE A 175 -0.75 11.60 -12.38
C ILE A 175 0.45 11.72 -13.32
N ALA A 176 0.65 12.88 -13.94
CA ALA A 176 1.73 13.15 -14.88
C ALA A 176 3.11 12.89 -14.25
N ILE A 177 3.32 13.33 -13.00
CA ILE A 177 4.62 13.19 -12.31
C ILE A 177 4.93 11.76 -11.85
N ARG A 178 3.97 10.83 -11.86
CA ARG A 178 4.22 9.41 -11.55
C ARG A 178 4.22 8.51 -12.77
N GLY A 179 3.61 8.93 -13.88
CA GLY A 179 3.77 8.26 -15.17
C GLY A 179 2.79 7.14 -15.48
N TYR A 180 1.82 6.88 -14.61
CA TYR A 180 0.83 5.84 -14.79
C TYR A 180 -0.54 6.22 -14.23
N VAL A 181 -1.55 5.54 -14.77
CA VAL A 181 -2.93 5.55 -14.30
C VAL A 181 -3.30 4.18 -13.74
N VAL A 182 -4.10 4.18 -12.67
CA VAL A 182 -4.65 2.95 -12.11
C VAL A 182 -6.02 2.69 -12.74
N LYS A 183 -6.10 1.69 -13.61
CA LYS A 183 -7.35 1.21 -14.22
C LYS A 183 -7.98 0.17 -13.28
N ARG A 184 -9.12 0.50 -12.68
CA ARG A 184 -9.87 -0.41 -11.81
C ARG A 184 -10.78 -1.30 -12.66
N LEU A 185 -10.25 -2.42 -13.18
CA LEU A 185 -11.00 -3.31 -14.05
C LEU A 185 -12.16 -3.98 -13.30
N GLU A 186 -11.89 -4.44 -12.08
CA GLU A 186 -12.90 -4.96 -11.17
C GLU A 186 -12.49 -4.67 -9.73
N THR A 187 -13.44 -4.55 -8.81
CA THR A 187 -13.17 -4.30 -7.38
C THR A 187 -14.30 -4.87 -6.54
N LYS A 188 -13.97 -5.67 -5.53
CA LYS A 188 -14.89 -5.94 -4.43
C LYS A 188 -14.79 -4.79 -3.43
N GLU A 189 -15.83 -3.98 -3.33
CA GLU A 189 -15.87 -2.84 -2.41
C GLU A 189 -16.87 -3.11 -1.27
N VAL A 190 -16.39 -2.99 -0.03
CA VAL A 190 -17.15 -3.18 1.20
C VAL A 190 -17.06 -1.88 1.99
N VAL A 191 -18.12 -1.07 1.95
CA VAL A 191 -18.19 0.22 2.64
C VAL A 191 -19.38 0.20 3.58
N VAL A 192 -19.12 0.33 4.87
CA VAL A 192 -20.14 0.24 5.91
C VAL A 192 -20.05 1.46 6.79
N THR A 193 -21.14 2.23 6.89
CA THR A 193 -21.19 3.47 7.67
C THR A 193 -22.18 3.40 8.84
N SER A 194 -23.08 2.41 8.84
CA SER A 194 -24.01 2.18 9.94
C SER A 194 -23.30 1.48 11.09
N PRO A 195 -23.27 2.06 12.30
CA PRO A 195 -22.60 1.45 13.44
C PRO A 195 -23.06 0.01 13.73
N GLY A 196 -22.12 -0.80 14.18
CA GLY A 196 -22.33 -2.21 14.51
C GLY A 196 -21.14 -3.08 14.14
N GLU A 197 -21.27 -4.36 14.47
CA GLU A 197 -20.30 -5.39 14.11
C GLU A 197 -20.77 -6.11 12.85
N TYR A 198 -19.83 -6.34 11.93
CA TYR A 198 -20.09 -6.95 10.65
C TYR A 198 -19.05 -8.03 10.40
N GLU A 199 -19.48 -9.06 9.69
CA GLU A 199 -18.60 -10.12 9.20
C GLU A 199 -18.63 -10.13 7.67
N LEU A 200 -17.44 -10.11 7.08
CA LEU A 200 -17.23 -10.35 5.66
C LEU A 200 -16.78 -11.80 5.49
N SER A 201 -17.64 -12.64 4.91
CA SER A 201 -17.37 -14.07 4.74
C SER A 201 -17.66 -14.60 3.34
N ALA A 202 -17.16 -15.81 3.05
CA ALA A 202 -17.31 -16.52 1.78
C ALA A 202 -16.86 -15.67 0.56
N ASP A 203 -17.68 -15.59 -0.50
CA ASP A 203 -17.43 -14.78 -1.72
C ASP A 203 -17.63 -13.26 -1.50
N GLY A 204 -17.39 -12.80 -0.27
CA GLY A 204 -17.56 -11.43 0.18
C GLY A 204 -19.01 -11.04 0.48
N ALA A 205 -19.77 -11.97 1.08
CA ALA A 205 -21.05 -11.65 1.69
C ALA A 205 -20.81 -10.86 2.99
N LEU A 206 -21.50 -9.75 3.16
CA LEU A 206 -21.43 -8.94 4.37
C LEU A 206 -22.67 -9.21 5.21
N ALA A 207 -22.49 -9.72 6.43
CA ALA A 207 -23.55 -9.91 7.42
C ALA A 207 -23.34 -8.97 8.60
N LYS A 208 -24.44 -8.46 9.17
CA LYS A 208 -24.41 -7.76 10.46
C LYS A 208 -24.57 -8.80 11.57
N LEU A 209 -23.76 -8.70 12.62
CA LEU A 209 -23.80 -9.56 13.80
C LEU A 209 -24.80 -9.04 14.84
#